data_AF-A0AAU2YL13-F1
#
_entry.id   AF-A0AAU2YL13-F1
#
_cell.length_a   1.000
_cell.length_b   1.000
_cell.length_c   1.000
_cell.angle_alpha   90.00
_cell.angle_beta   90.00
_cell.angle_gamma   90.00
#
_symmetry.space_group_name_H-M   'P 1'
#
loop_
_entity.id
_entity.type
_entity.pdbx_description
1 polymer ?
#
loop_
_entity_poly.entity_id
_entity_poly.type
_entity_poly.pdbx_seq_one_letter_code
_entity_poly.pdbx_strand_id
1 'polypeptide(L)'
;MPRIAHTAAALALSALTLTACSSTTQATTLKTDHVASVPKGGGSEEPLLDFMELSLKLTADCPPLDDSKSDKALGPSDVPTVPQGSTSKPPGEPGDQLPLPGPPPATDDPAPPMPDGNLLEPVTLTKPENCYADKFAAHVTTALKDTGENAAEVRAALNRAGYPDELIVDMKPESGSPRVRIDLREWDTRVALQVVHHSTGGADVEKFGAQPTAPLKDVRYIPEG
;
A
#
# COMPACT_ATOMS: atom_id res chain seq x y z
N MET A 1 -74.33 2.77 46.76
CA MET A 1 -73.28 1.73 46.80
C MET A 1 -71.97 2.40 47.18
N PRO A 2 -71.46 2.15 48.40
CA PRO A 2 -70.00 2.02 48.56
C PRO A 2 -69.65 0.85 49.49
N ARG A 3 -68.71 0.00 49.06
CA ARG A 3 -68.14 -1.07 49.89
C ARG A 3 -66.91 -0.54 50.63
N ILE A 4 -67.05 -0.51 51.95
CA ILE A 4 -66.19 -1.10 53.00
C ILE A 4 -64.66 -1.04 52.81
N ALA A 5 -64.06 -0.53 53.88
CA ALA A 5 -62.65 -0.31 54.19
C ALA A 5 -61.80 -1.58 54.45
N HIS A 6 -60.60 -1.34 55.02
CA HIS A 6 -59.63 -2.23 55.69
C HIS A 6 -58.40 -2.49 54.78
N THR A 7 -57.13 -2.42 55.20
CA THR A 7 -56.49 -2.37 56.52
C THR A 7 -55.00 -2.04 56.35
N ALA A 8 -54.36 -1.76 57.48
CA ALA A 8 -53.01 -1.25 57.70
C ALA A 8 -51.82 -2.24 57.50
N ALA A 9 -50.62 -1.63 57.65
CA ALA A 9 -49.32 -2.20 58.06
C ALA A 9 -48.54 -3.00 56.99
N ALA A 10 -47.20 -3.05 56.96
CA ALA A 10 -46.18 -2.80 57.97
C ALA A 10 -44.82 -2.41 57.33
N LEU A 11 -43.96 -1.79 58.14
CA LEU A 11 -42.53 -1.53 57.88
C LEU A 11 -41.73 -2.84 57.75
N ALA A 12 -40.77 -2.89 56.83
CA ALA A 12 -39.58 -3.73 56.98
C ALA A 12 -38.39 -3.09 56.25
N LEU A 13 -37.39 -2.64 57.03
CA LEU A 13 -36.03 -2.40 56.56
C LEU A 13 -35.37 -3.74 56.25
N SER A 14 -34.68 -3.85 55.11
CA SER A 14 -33.64 -4.87 54.92
C SER A 14 -32.58 -4.32 53.99
N ALA A 15 -31.43 -3.96 54.56
CA ALA A 15 -30.20 -3.74 53.82
C ALA A 15 -29.68 -5.10 53.30
N LEU A 16 -29.40 -5.19 52.01
CA LEU A 16 -28.65 -6.30 51.42
C LEU A 16 -27.39 -5.74 50.76
N THR A 17 -26.29 -5.88 51.49
CA THR A 17 -24.91 -5.74 50.98
C THR A 17 -24.63 -6.86 49.99
N LEU A 18 -24.38 -6.54 48.71
CA LEU A 18 -23.84 -7.48 47.74
C LEU A 18 -22.31 -7.39 47.77
N THR A 19 -21.73 -8.37 48.47
CA THR A 19 -20.32 -8.76 48.44
C THR A 19 -19.91 -9.16 47.02
N ALA A 20 -18.79 -8.59 46.56
CA ALA A 20 -18.09 -9.06 45.37
C ALA A 20 -17.55 -10.47 45.61
N CYS A 21 -18.03 -11.44 44.83
CA CYS A 21 -17.42 -12.75 44.69
C CYS A 21 -17.08 -12.97 43.21
N SER A 22 -15.79 -12.84 42.92
CA SER A 22 -15.19 -13.29 41.67
C SER A 22 -15.48 -14.78 41.46
N SER A 23 -16.09 -15.10 40.32
CA SER A 23 -16.14 -16.46 39.81
C SER A 23 -15.68 -16.43 38.36
N THR A 24 -14.42 -16.83 38.19
CA THR A 24 -13.75 -17.16 36.94
C THR A 24 -14.64 -18.09 36.11
N THR A 25 -15.26 -17.54 35.08
CA THR A 25 -15.82 -18.35 34.00
C THR A 25 -14.69 -18.58 33.00
N GLN A 26 -14.19 -19.82 32.95
CA GLN A 26 -13.31 -20.28 31.88
C GLN A 26 -14.04 -20.10 30.55
N ALA A 27 -13.68 -19.06 29.81
CA ALA A 27 -13.94 -19.00 28.40
C ALA A 27 -12.97 -19.97 27.73
N THR A 28 -13.53 -20.97 27.07
CA THR A 28 -12.89 -21.86 26.12
C THR A 28 -12.00 -21.02 25.21
N THR A 29 -10.68 -21.14 25.38
CA THR A 29 -9.70 -20.53 24.49
C THR A 29 -9.76 -21.28 23.17
N LEU A 30 -10.62 -20.80 22.26
CA LEU A 30 -10.52 -21.06 20.84
C LEU A 30 -9.19 -20.45 20.38
N LYS A 31 -8.17 -21.29 20.42
CA LYS A 31 -6.88 -21.06 19.79
C LYS A 31 -7.11 -21.06 18.28
N THR A 32 -7.30 -19.87 17.72
CA THR A 32 -6.93 -19.56 16.35
C THR A 32 -6.24 -18.20 16.36
N ASP A 33 -5.02 -18.23 16.87
CA ASP A 33 -3.93 -17.35 16.46
C ASP A 33 -3.86 -17.35 14.93
N HIS A 34 -4.26 -16.24 14.32
CA HIS A 34 -3.47 -15.53 13.30
C HIS A 34 -4.23 -14.27 12.91
N VAL A 35 -4.08 -13.21 13.71
CA VAL A 35 -4.12 -11.88 13.12
C VAL A 35 -2.90 -11.85 12.20
N ALA A 36 -3.13 -11.92 10.89
CA ALA A 36 -2.07 -11.73 9.91
C ALA A 36 -1.48 -10.35 10.17
N SER A 37 -0.38 -10.33 10.91
CA SER A 37 0.37 -9.12 11.17
C SER A 37 0.88 -8.66 9.81
N VAL A 38 0.58 -7.43 9.43
CA VAL A 38 1.20 -6.80 8.26
C VAL A 38 2.72 -6.97 8.44
N PRO A 39 3.44 -7.63 7.53
CA PRO A 39 4.88 -7.62 7.55
C PRO A 39 5.33 -6.17 7.65
N LYS A 40 6.00 -5.82 8.74
CA LYS A 40 6.47 -4.46 8.94
C LYS A 40 7.53 -4.19 7.88
N GLY A 41 7.33 -3.17 7.06
CA GLY A 41 8.39 -2.64 6.20
C GLY A 41 9.57 -2.24 7.06
N GLY A 42 10.76 -2.69 6.70
CA GLY A 42 11.98 -2.33 7.42
C GLY A 42 12.12 -0.81 7.49
N GLY A 43 12.53 -0.30 8.65
CA GLY A 43 12.90 1.09 8.81
C GLY A 43 14.37 1.31 8.43
N SER A 44 14.85 0.63 7.38
CA SER A 44 16.26 0.65 7.01
C SER A 44 16.62 1.90 6.20
N GLU A 45 17.92 2.17 6.08
CA GLU A 45 18.46 3.22 5.22
C GLU A 45 18.28 2.90 3.71
N GLU A 46 17.74 1.72 3.38
CA GLU A 46 17.52 1.24 2.01
C GLU A 46 16.06 0.75 1.80
N PRO A 47 15.06 1.67 1.79
CA PRO A 47 13.63 1.33 1.67
C PRO A 47 13.28 0.45 0.48
N LEU A 48 14.02 0.57 -0.64
CA LEU A 48 13.81 -0.23 -1.83
C LEU A 48 14.20 -1.70 -1.62
N LEU A 49 15.25 -2.00 -0.84
CA LEU A 49 15.64 -3.38 -0.55
C LEU A 49 14.64 -4.06 0.38
N ASP A 50 14.12 -3.31 1.36
CA ASP A 50 13.04 -3.80 2.24
C ASP A 50 11.77 -4.11 1.44
N PHE A 51 11.46 -3.27 0.44
CA PHE A 51 10.35 -3.53 -0.48
C PHE A 51 10.58 -4.79 -1.33
N MET A 52 11.80 -5.03 -1.82
CA MET A 52 12.11 -6.28 -2.55
C MET A 52 11.92 -7.53 -1.66
N GLU A 53 12.33 -7.48 -0.39
CA GLU A 53 12.10 -8.58 0.55
C GLU A 53 10.59 -8.80 0.80
N LEU A 54 9.84 -7.71 1.01
CA LEU A 54 8.39 -7.75 1.14
C LEU A 54 7.74 -8.38 -0.09
N SER A 55 8.17 -7.97 -1.29
CA SER A 55 7.65 -8.46 -2.56
C SER A 55 7.83 -9.97 -2.70
N LEU A 56 9.03 -10.49 -2.42
CA LEU A 56 9.32 -11.93 -2.42
C LEU A 56 8.44 -12.68 -1.40
N LYS A 57 8.25 -12.11 -0.21
CA LYS A 57 7.44 -12.72 0.85
C LYS A 57 5.97 -12.78 0.49
N LEU A 58 5.39 -11.69 -0.04
CA LEU A 58 3.98 -11.62 -0.38
C LEU A 58 3.63 -12.54 -1.55
N THR A 59 4.56 -12.72 -2.49
CA THR A 59 4.30 -13.39 -3.76
C THR A 59 4.90 -14.79 -3.88
N ALA A 60 5.38 -15.35 -2.77
CA ALA A 60 5.96 -16.70 -2.70
C ALA A 60 5.04 -17.81 -3.27
N ASP A 61 3.71 -17.63 -3.20
CA ASP A 61 2.72 -18.57 -3.73
C ASP A 61 2.26 -18.26 -5.17
N CYS A 62 2.77 -17.19 -5.78
CA CYS A 62 2.41 -16.82 -7.14
C CYS A 62 3.29 -17.55 -8.16
N PRO A 63 2.76 -17.82 -9.37
CA PRO A 63 3.60 -18.25 -10.48
C PRO A 63 4.70 -17.21 -10.75
N PRO A 64 5.87 -17.64 -11.26
CA PRO A 64 6.88 -16.71 -11.74
C PRO A 64 6.28 -15.71 -12.73
N LEU A 65 6.71 -14.46 -12.63
CA LEU A 65 6.23 -13.35 -13.47
C LEU A 65 6.76 -13.41 -14.89
N ASP A 66 7.76 -14.23 -15.14
CA ASP A 66 8.31 -14.49 -16.46
C ASP A 66 7.61 -15.68 -17.13
N ASP A 67 7.16 -15.48 -18.38
CA ASP A 67 6.65 -16.54 -19.25
C ASP A 67 7.77 -17.51 -19.72
N SER A 68 8.92 -17.51 -19.04
CA SER A 68 10.05 -18.40 -19.29
C SER A 68 9.64 -19.83 -18.97
N LYS A 69 9.08 -20.51 -19.96
CA LYS A 69 9.10 -21.97 -20.02
C LYS A 69 10.51 -22.44 -19.69
N SER A 70 10.64 -23.11 -18.55
CA SER A 70 11.61 -24.16 -18.23
C SER A 70 13.07 -23.93 -18.64
N ASP A 71 13.92 -23.87 -17.62
CA ASP A 71 15.18 -24.61 -17.58
C ASP A 71 16.13 -24.41 -18.76
N LYS A 72 16.88 -23.32 -18.72
CA LYS A 72 18.31 -23.40 -19.01
C LYS A 72 19.08 -22.67 -17.93
N ALA A 73 19.63 -23.43 -17.00
CA ALA A 73 20.72 -22.97 -16.16
C ALA A 73 21.83 -22.44 -17.09
N LEU A 74 22.01 -21.12 -17.11
CA LEU A 74 23.19 -20.51 -17.71
C LEU A 74 24.38 -20.93 -16.85
N GLY A 75 25.22 -21.79 -17.41
CA GLY A 75 26.49 -22.17 -16.80
C GLY A 75 27.40 -20.94 -16.63
N PRO A 76 28.45 -21.04 -15.81
CA PRO A 76 29.28 -19.90 -15.37
C PRO A 76 30.23 -19.36 -16.47
N SER A 77 29.73 -19.05 -17.65
CA SER A 77 30.52 -18.50 -18.76
C SER A 77 29.73 -17.58 -19.67
N ASP A 78 29.02 -16.62 -19.10
CA ASP A 78 28.51 -15.45 -19.84
C ASP A 78 28.71 -14.18 -19.00
N VAL A 79 29.97 -13.82 -18.77
CA VAL A 79 30.35 -12.47 -18.30
C VAL A 79 30.80 -11.67 -19.52
N PRO A 80 30.11 -10.60 -19.93
CA PRO A 80 30.60 -9.74 -21.00
C PRO A 80 31.92 -9.07 -20.57
N THR A 81 32.96 -9.30 -21.36
CA THR A 81 34.27 -8.65 -21.19
C THR A 81 34.16 -7.16 -21.49
N VAL A 82 34.44 -6.32 -20.49
CA VAL A 82 34.58 -4.86 -20.64
C VAL A 82 35.89 -4.55 -21.37
N PRO A 83 35.90 -3.81 -22.49
CA PRO A 83 37.14 -3.26 -23.03
C PRO A 83 37.54 -2.03 -22.19
N GLN A 84 38.55 -2.19 -21.33
CA GLN A 84 39.29 -1.06 -20.75
C GLN A 84 40.18 -0.43 -21.84
N GLY A 85 39.99 0.86 -22.09
CA GLY A 85 40.92 1.70 -22.84
C GLY A 85 40.96 3.10 -22.23
N SER A 86 42.09 3.46 -21.60
CA SER A 86 42.31 4.73 -20.90
C SER A 86 43.28 5.66 -21.65
N THR A 87 43.04 6.97 -21.50
CA THR A 87 44.00 8.11 -21.46
C THR A 87 44.51 8.66 -22.83
N SER A 88 44.63 9.97 -23.15
CA SER A 88 44.94 11.22 -22.40
C SER A 88 44.76 12.50 -23.30
N LYS A 89 44.04 13.57 -22.88
CA LYS A 89 44.45 14.97 -22.46
C LYS A 89 44.26 16.13 -23.52
N PRO A 90 44.30 17.47 -23.17
CA PRO A 90 43.17 18.43 -23.16
C PRO A 90 43.39 19.71 -24.04
N PRO A 91 42.51 20.74 -24.06
CA PRO A 91 42.76 21.93 -23.22
C PRO A 91 41.54 22.78 -22.78
N GLY A 92 41.66 23.48 -21.64
CA GLY A 92 40.97 24.76 -21.38
C GLY A 92 40.29 24.91 -20.00
N GLU A 93 40.88 25.71 -19.12
CA GLU A 93 40.26 26.33 -17.92
C GLU A 93 40.66 27.83 -17.94
N PRO A 94 40.05 28.74 -17.15
CA PRO A 94 38.77 28.71 -16.44
C PRO A 94 37.88 29.94 -16.74
N GLY A 95 36.56 29.77 -16.73
CA GLY A 95 35.60 30.88 -16.74
C GLY A 95 34.81 30.90 -15.44
N ASP A 96 35.18 31.80 -14.53
CA ASP A 96 34.44 32.10 -13.30
C ASP A 96 33.02 32.58 -13.63
N GLN A 97 32.02 31.76 -13.33
CA GLN A 97 30.65 32.21 -13.10
C GLN A 97 30.07 31.45 -11.91
N LEU A 98 30.03 32.13 -10.76
CA LEU A 98 29.27 31.73 -9.59
C LEU A 98 27.81 31.46 -10.01
N PRO A 99 27.23 30.27 -9.76
CA PRO A 99 25.80 30.07 -9.94
C PRO A 99 25.07 30.87 -8.86
N LEU A 100 24.22 31.80 -9.31
CA LEU A 100 23.21 32.43 -8.46
C LEU A 100 22.36 31.33 -7.79
N PRO A 101 21.90 31.51 -6.54
CA PRO A 101 21.05 30.54 -5.88
C PRO A 101 19.77 30.34 -6.70
N GLY A 102 19.57 29.12 -7.18
CA GLY A 102 18.36 28.72 -7.88
C GLY A 102 17.13 28.85 -6.98
N PRO A 103 15.95 29.13 -7.54
CA PRO A 103 14.71 29.14 -6.77
C PRO A 103 14.51 27.79 -6.08
N PRO A 104 13.88 27.77 -4.89
CA PRO A 104 13.62 26.52 -4.17
C PRO A 104 12.83 25.55 -5.05
N PRO A 105 13.01 24.22 -4.89
CA PRO A 105 12.30 23.23 -5.67
C PRO A 105 10.80 23.48 -5.56
N ALA A 106 10.11 23.48 -6.71
CA ALA A 106 8.67 23.59 -6.76
C ALA A 106 8.06 22.50 -5.89
N THR A 107 7.22 22.89 -4.94
CA THR A 107 6.29 21.97 -4.28
C THR A 107 5.51 21.26 -5.39
N ASP A 108 5.57 19.93 -5.42
CA ASP A 108 4.79 19.08 -6.32
C ASP A 108 3.30 19.28 -6.01
N ASP A 109 2.71 20.33 -6.57
CA ASP A 109 1.26 20.49 -6.64
C ASP A 109 0.73 19.34 -7.53
N PRO A 110 -0.36 18.65 -7.13
CA PRO A 110 -0.94 17.60 -7.94
C PRO A 110 -1.21 18.11 -9.36
N ALA A 111 -0.55 17.52 -10.35
CA ALA A 111 -0.66 17.94 -11.73
C ALA A 111 -2.14 18.01 -12.17
N PRO A 112 -2.54 19.05 -12.93
CA PRO A 112 -3.92 19.15 -13.42
C PRO A 112 -4.26 17.90 -14.24
N PRO A 113 -5.49 17.36 -14.09
CA PRO A 113 -5.87 16.15 -14.80
C PRO A 113 -5.76 16.38 -16.31
N MET A 114 -5.03 15.51 -17.01
CA MET A 114 -5.09 15.49 -18.46
C MET A 114 -6.54 15.20 -18.90
N PRO A 115 -7.04 15.86 -19.95
CA PRO A 115 -8.33 15.52 -20.53
C PRO A 115 -8.39 14.03 -20.84
N ASP A 116 -9.51 13.36 -20.54
CA ASP A 116 -9.67 11.90 -20.65
C ASP A 116 -9.35 11.34 -22.06
N GLY A 117 -9.32 12.18 -23.10
CA GLY A 117 -8.91 11.82 -24.47
C GLY A 117 -7.40 11.68 -24.68
N ASN A 118 -6.56 12.07 -23.70
CA ASN A 118 -5.10 11.96 -23.74
C ASN A 118 -4.54 10.94 -22.75
N LEU A 119 -5.41 10.23 -22.02
CA LEU A 119 -4.97 9.17 -21.12
C LEU A 119 -4.56 7.93 -21.92
N LEU A 120 -3.48 7.29 -21.48
CA LEU A 120 -2.99 6.03 -22.05
C LEU A 120 -3.93 4.89 -21.65
N GLU A 121 -4.29 4.03 -22.60
CA GLU A 121 -5.15 2.88 -22.30
C GLU A 121 -4.42 1.86 -21.39
N PRO A 122 -5.13 1.24 -20.43
CA PRO A 122 -4.53 0.22 -19.59
C PRO A 122 -4.25 -1.04 -20.41
N VAL A 123 -3.25 -1.80 -19.96
CA VAL A 123 -2.89 -3.07 -20.58
C VAL A 123 -3.45 -4.24 -19.79
N THR A 124 -3.76 -5.33 -20.48
CA THR A 124 -4.23 -6.56 -19.82
C THR A 124 -3.11 -7.21 -19.04
N LEU A 125 -3.37 -7.52 -17.77
CA LEU A 125 -2.48 -8.29 -16.92
C LEU A 125 -2.57 -9.79 -17.25
N THR A 126 -1.43 -10.47 -17.26
CA THR A 126 -1.33 -11.93 -17.36
C THR A 126 -1.81 -12.62 -16.08
N LYS A 127 -1.93 -13.95 -16.08
CA LYS A 127 -2.31 -14.70 -14.87
C LYS A 127 -1.29 -14.55 -13.73
N PRO A 128 0.04 -14.64 -13.96
CA PRO A 128 1.02 -14.39 -12.91
C PRO A 128 0.93 -12.96 -12.35
N GLU A 129 0.82 -11.96 -13.23
CA GLU A 129 0.68 -10.55 -12.82
C GLU A 129 -0.59 -10.30 -12.01
N ASN A 130 -1.70 -10.97 -12.34
CA ASN A 130 -2.93 -10.89 -11.54
C ASN A 130 -2.74 -11.47 -10.13
N CYS A 131 -2.09 -12.64 -10.00
CA CYS A 131 -1.79 -13.21 -8.67
C CYS A 131 -0.93 -12.25 -7.85
N TYR A 132 0.13 -11.73 -8.46
CA TYR A 132 1.03 -10.77 -7.85
C TYR A 132 0.25 -9.54 -7.38
N ALA A 133 -0.54 -8.92 -8.25
CA ALA A 133 -1.37 -7.77 -7.92
C ALA A 133 -2.35 -8.05 -6.77
N ASP A 134 -2.99 -9.22 -6.75
CA ASP A 134 -3.94 -9.61 -5.70
C ASP A 134 -3.27 -9.72 -4.32
N LYS A 135 -2.02 -10.22 -4.26
CA LYS A 135 -1.25 -10.29 -3.01
C LYS A 135 -0.94 -8.90 -2.46
N PHE A 136 -0.51 -7.98 -3.32
CA PHE A 136 -0.27 -6.59 -2.91
C PHE A 136 -1.57 -5.87 -2.56
N ALA A 137 -2.65 -6.06 -3.32
CA ALA A 137 -3.95 -5.47 -3.01
C ALA A 137 -4.42 -5.88 -1.60
N ALA A 138 -4.37 -7.17 -1.28
CA ALA A 138 -4.73 -7.67 0.05
C ALA A 138 -3.83 -7.09 1.17
N HIS A 139 -2.54 -6.93 0.88
CA HIS A 139 -1.59 -6.31 1.79
C HIS A 139 -1.91 -4.83 2.05
N VAL A 140 -2.17 -4.05 1.00
CA VAL A 140 -2.59 -2.64 1.09
C VAL A 140 -3.89 -2.49 1.85
N THR A 141 -4.92 -3.27 1.49
CA THR A 141 -6.21 -3.25 2.18
C THR A 141 -6.04 -3.51 3.68
N THR A 142 -5.16 -4.45 4.06
CA THR A 142 -4.89 -4.74 5.47
C THR A 142 -4.12 -3.59 6.15
N ALA A 143 -3.13 -3.00 5.48
CA ALA A 143 -2.37 -1.86 6.00
C ALA A 143 -3.23 -0.62 6.27
N LEU A 144 -4.32 -0.44 5.49
CA LEU A 144 -5.16 0.75 5.56
C LEU A 144 -6.37 0.64 6.52
N LYS A 145 -6.64 -0.53 7.12
CA LYS A 145 -7.86 -0.78 7.94
C LYS A 145 -8.11 0.24 9.06
N ASP A 146 -7.06 0.72 9.71
CA ASP A 146 -7.14 1.67 10.84
C ASP A 146 -6.46 3.00 10.50
N THR A 147 -6.36 3.32 9.21
CA THR A 147 -5.75 4.56 8.74
C THR A 147 -6.76 5.68 8.73
N GLY A 148 -6.35 6.87 9.18
CA GLY A 148 -7.22 8.03 9.17
C GLY A 148 -7.53 8.57 7.77
N GLU A 149 -8.29 9.66 7.72
CA GLU A 149 -9.04 10.04 6.51
C GLU A 149 -8.25 10.90 5.53
N ASN A 150 -7.06 11.38 5.90
CA ASN A 150 -6.30 12.32 5.07
C ASN A 150 -5.18 11.64 4.27
N ALA A 151 -4.76 12.28 3.17
CA ALA A 151 -3.76 11.72 2.27
C ALA A 151 -2.40 11.49 2.93
N ALA A 152 -2.01 12.35 3.89
CA ALA A 152 -0.75 12.19 4.61
C ALA A 152 -0.76 10.96 5.52
N GLU A 153 -1.88 10.66 6.18
CA GLU A 153 -2.07 9.45 6.98
C GLU A 153 -2.07 8.18 6.12
N VAL A 154 -2.73 8.23 4.95
CA VAL A 154 -2.70 7.15 3.96
C VAL A 154 -1.27 6.88 3.50
N ARG A 155 -0.53 7.90 3.07
CA ARG A 155 0.87 7.76 2.67
C ARG A 155 1.73 7.22 3.82
N ALA A 156 1.58 7.76 5.03
CA ALA A 156 2.31 7.26 6.19
C ALA A 156 1.99 5.79 6.53
N ALA A 157 0.75 5.34 6.32
CA ALA A 157 0.36 3.95 6.52
C ALA A 157 0.98 3.02 5.47
N LEU A 158 1.01 3.43 4.20
CA LEU A 158 1.69 2.71 3.13
C LEU A 158 3.21 2.63 3.39
N ASN A 159 3.84 3.72 3.81
CA ASN A 159 5.26 3.72 4.16
C ASN A 159 5.56 2.76 5.32
N ARG A 160 4.70 2.72 6.36
CA ARG A 160 4.82 1.74 7.46
C ARG A 160 4.63 0.29 7.00
N ALA A 161 3.83 0.08 5.94
CA ALA A 161 3.66 -1.23 5.32
C ALA A 161 4.83 -1.61 4.40
N GLY A 162 5.82 -0.73 4.20
CA GLY A 162 7.02 -1.01 3.41
C GLY A 162 6.94 -0.60 1.95
N TYR A 163 5.95 0.21 1.56
CA TYR A 163 5.95 0.86 0.25
C TYR A 163 6.80 2.14 0.33
N PRO A 164 7.89 2.26 -0.43
CA PRO A 164 8.69 3.47 -0.42
C PRO A 164 8.02 4.59 -1.22
N ASP A 165 8.34 5.85 -0.90
CA ASP A 165 7.63 7.02 -1.43
C ASP A 165 7.69 7.12 -2.96
N GLU A 166 8.77 6.64 -3.58
CA GLU A 166 8.95 6.61 -5.03
C GLU A 166 7.94 5.72 -5.78
N LEU A 167 7.35 4.73 -5.09
CA LEU A 167 6.32 3.88 -5.68
C LEU A 167 4.90 4.44 -5.46
N ILE A 168 4.74 5.48 -4.63
CA ILE A 168 3.43 6.04 -4.29
C ILE A 168 3.20 7.32 -5.10
N VAL A 169 2.34 7.21 -6.10
CA VAL A 169 1.94 8.31 -6.98
C VAL A 169 0.65 8.92 -6.44
N ASP A 170 0.71 10.18 -5.99
CA ASP A 170 -0.49 10.90 -5.54
C ASP A 170 -1.43 11.18 -6.71
N MET A 171 -2.71 10.92 -6.50
CA MET A 171 -3.77 11.21 -7.45
C MET A 171 -4.72 12.25 -6.87
N LYS A 172 -5.44 12.95 -7.75
CA LYS A 172 -6.55 13.81 -7.30
C LYS A 172 -7.54 12.97 -6.48
N PRO A 173 -8.05 13.46 -5.33
CA PRO A 173 -9.04 12.76 -4.52
C PRO A 173 -10.27 12.35 -5.33
N GLU A 174 -10.85 11.21 -4.97
CA GLU A 174 -12.06 10.67 -5.58
C GLU A 174 -13.24 10.90 -4.64
N SER A 175 -14.19 11.74 -5.04
CA SER A 175 -15.34 12.12 -4.18
C SER A 175 -14.93 12.64 -2.79
N GLY A 176 -13.74 13.25 -2.68
CA GLY A 176 -13.17 13.74 -1.42
C GLY A 176 -12.32 12.73 -0.66
N SER A 177 -12.33 11.45 -1.04
CA SER A 177 -11.46 10.41 -0.49
C SER A 177 -10.03 10.50 -1.04
N PRO A 178 -8.99 10.34 -0.19
CA PRO A 178 -7.62 10.23 -0.68
C PRO A 178 -7.50 9.11 -1.70
N ARG A 179 -6.81 9.41 -2.81
CA ARG A 179 -6.53 8.46 -3.87
C ARG A 179 -5.05 8.48 -4.20
N VAL A 180 -4.45 7.31 -4.28
CA VAL A 180 -3.07 7.12 -4.72
C VAL A 180 -2.99 5.96 -5.71
N ARG A 181 -1.91 5.92 -6.47
CA ARG A 181 -1.52 4.75 -7.25
C ARG A 181 -0.21 4.21 -6.72
N ILE A 182 -0.10 2.88 -6.67
CA ILE A 182 1.12 2.20 -6.28
C ILE A 182 1.72 1.58 -7.52
N ASP A 183 2.95 1.98 -7.83
CA ASP A 183 3.75 1.41 -8.90
C ASP A 183 4.39 0.11 -8.46
N LEU A 184 3.99 -0.99 -9.09
CA LEU A 184 4.53 -2.33 -8.83
C LEU A 184 5.23 -2.87 -10.09
N ARG A 185 5.60 -1.98 -11.01
CA ARG A 185 6.33 -2.33 -12.22
C ARG A 185 7.79 -2.59 -11.85
N GLU A 186 8.08 -3.86 -11.61
CA GLU A 186 9.43 -4.35 -11.40
C GLU A 186 9.88 -5.06 -12.67
N TRP A 187 11.08 -4.73 -13.14
CA TRP A 187 11.68 -5.27 -14.37
C TRP A 187 10.76 -5.08 -15.59
N ASP A 188 10.07 -6.14 -16.01
CA ASP A 188 9.21 -6.17 -17.20
C ASP A 188 7.72 -6.36 -16.85
N THR A 189 7.32 -6.22 -15.58
CA THR A 189 5.90 -6.31 -15.20
C THR A 189 5.13 -5.04 -15.55
N ARG A 190 3.81 -5.18 -15.64
CA ARG A 190 2.90 -4.07 -15.96
C ARG A 190 2.01 -3.69 -14.79
N VAL A 191 2.27 -4.21 -13.59
CA VAL A 191 1.32 -4.17 -12.48
C VAL A 191 1.33 -2.81 -11.80
N ALA A 192 0.15 -2.24 -11.60
CA ALA A 192 -0.08 -1.11 -10.73
C ALA A 192 -1.38 -1.28 -9.95
N LEU A 193 -1.48 -0.60 -8.80
CA LEU A 193 -2.69 -0.55 -7.99
C LEU A 193 -3.26 0.86 -7.96
N GLN A 194 -4.58 0.98 -8.02
CA GLN A 194 -5.31 2.18 -7.61
C GLN A 194 -5.88 1.95 -6.22
N VAL A 195 -5.65 2.90 -5.33
CA VAL A 195 -6.09 2.85 -3.94
C VAL A 195 -6.97 4.07 -3.68
N VAL A 196 -8.22 3.84 -3.31
CA VAL A 196 -9.13 4.88 -2.82
C VAL A 196 -9.45 4.56 -1.35
N HIS A 197 -9.08 5.45 -0.43
CA HIS A 197 -9.31 5.23 0.99
C HIS A 197 -10.62 5.86 1.45
N HIS A 198 -11.54 5.03 1.94
CA HIS A 198 -12.81 5.45 2.49
C HIS A 198 -12.77 5.33 4.01
N SER A 199 -12.93 6.46 4.70
CA SER A 199 -12.73 6.53 6.15
C SER A 199 -13.60 5.60 7.01
N THR A 200 -14.74 5.19 6.48
CA THR A 200 -15.70 4.31 7.17
C THR A 200 -15.91 2.96 6.46
N GLY A 201 -15.31 2.79 5.28
CA GLY A 201 -15.46 1.60 4.43
C GLY A 201 -14.19 0.78 4.25
N GLY A 202 -13.04 1.29 4.70
CA GLY A 202 -11.73 0.73 4.37
C GLY A 202 -11.22 1.26 3.02
N ALA A 203 -10.23 0.58 2.45
CA ALA A 203 -9.67 0.98 1.17
C ALA A 203 -10.16 0.09 0.03
N ASP A 204 -10.65 0.71 -1.03
CA ASP A 204 -10.89 0.07 -2.31
C ASP A 204 -9.56 0.02 -3.06
N VAL A 205 -9.06 -1.19 -3.30
CA VAL A 205 -7.76 -1.42 -3.93
C VAL A 205 -7.97 -2.26 -5.19
N GLU A 206 -7.77 -1.64 -6.34
CA GLU A 206 -7.98 -2.28 -7.64
C GLU A 206 -6.69 -2.34 -8.44
N LYS A 207 -6.47 -3.46 -9.12
CA LYS A 207 -5.32 -3.67 -9.99
C LYS A 207 -5.61 -3.16 -11.39
N PHE A 208 -4.59 -2.64 -12.06
CA PHE A 208 -4.64 -2.33 -13.48
C PHE A 208 -3.27 -2.50 -14.10
N GLY A 209 -3.23 -2.64 -15.43
CA GLY A 209 -1.97 -2.71 -16.17
C GLY A 209 -1.55 -1.35 -16.71
N ALA A 210 -0.27 -1.03 -16.57
CA ALA A 210 0.38 0.12 -17.18
C ALA A 210 1.62 -0.33 -17.99
N GLN A 211 1.85 0.30 -19.14
CA GLN A 211 3.09 0.10 -19.90
C GLN A 211 4.31 0.49 -19.04
N PRO A 212 5.47 -0.18 -19.14
CA PRO A 212 6.62 0.04 -18.26
C PRO A 212 7.07 1.50 -18.13
N THR A 213 6.98 2.29 -19.22
CA THR A 213 7.43 3.69 -19.24
C THR A 213 6.29 4.72 -19.11
N ALA A 214 5.04 4.28 -18.98
CA ALA A 214 3.90 5.18 -18.88
C ALA A 214 3.89 5.87 -17.51
N PRO A 215 3.75 7.21 -17.42
CA PRO A 215 3.50 7.84 -16.13
C PRO A 215 2.17 7.34 -15.58
N LEU A 216 2.14 6.77 -14.36
CA LEU A 216 0.92 6.14 -13.85
C LEU A 216 -0.25 7.11 -13.81
N LYS A 217 -0.03 8.38 -13.45
CA LYS A 217 -1.07 9.43 -13.45
C LYS A 217 -1.76 9.64 -14.80
N ASP A 218 -1.12 9.25 -15.88
CA ASP A 218 -1.59 9.44 -17.26
C ASP A 218 -2.25 8.17 -17.83
N VAL A 219 -2.30 7.07 -17.06
CA VAL A 219 -2.97 5.83 -17.48
C VAL A 219 -4.46 5.91 -17.12
N ARG A 220 -5.33 5.63 -18.08
CA ARG A 220 -6.77 5.49 -17.84
C ARG A 220 -6.98 4.31 -16.91
N TYR A 221 -7.72 4.56 -15.85
CA TYR A 221 -8.21 3.49 -15.00
C TYR A 221 -9.62 3.12 -15.44
N ILE A 222 -9.82 1.82 -15.63
CA ILE A 222 -11.11 1.22 -15.96
C ILE A 222 -11.40 0.24 -14.83
N PRO A 223 -12.38 0.52 -13.94
CA PRO A 223 -12.71 -0.40 -12.87
C PRO A 223 -13.20 -1.72 -13.47
N GLU A 224 -12.73 -2.85 -12.94
CA GLU A 224 -13.26 -4.16 -13.30
C GLU A 224 -14.63 -4.32 -12.62
N GLY A 225 -15.70 -4.26 -13.41
CA GLY A 225 -17.09 -4.32 -12.93
C GLY A 225 -17.59 -5.71 -12.56
#